data_AF-A0A9E5TUU0-F1
#
_entry.id   AF-A0A9E5TUU0-F1
#
_cell.length_a   1.000
_cell.length_b   1.000
_cell.length_c   1.000
_cell.angle_alpha   90.00
_cell.angle_beta   90.00
_cell.angle_gamma   90.00
#
_symmetry.space_group_name_H-M   'P 1'
#
loop_
_entity.id
_entity.type
_entity.pdbx_description
1 polymer ?
#
loop_
_entity_poly.entity_id
_entity_poly.type
_entity_poly.pdbx_seq_one_letter_code
_entity_poly.pdbx_strand_id
1 'polypeptide(L)' 'MGSRNTTFTQSFDVPFPYVEELDAYTLVHFRTSADFGQWRAELFVNNLFDEMAEVGCCRPFWGPAVNRPRTVGLRGTWDF' A
#
# COMPACT_ATOMS: atom_id res chain seq x y z
N MET A 1 -32.56 -50.30 20.95
CA MET A 1 -31.25 -49.63 20.78
C MET A 1 -31.26 -48.90 19.45
N GLY A 2 -31.29 -47.58 19.45
CA GLY A 2 -31.22 -46.78 18.23
C GLY A 2 -30.52 -45.46 18.54
N SER A 3 -29.22 -45.41 18.25
CA SER A 3 -28.40 -44.20 18.40
C SER A 3 -28.80 -43.20 17.32
N ARG A 4 -29.24 -42.01 17.72
CA ARG A 4 -29.37 -40.87 16.79
C ARG A 4 -28.03 -40.14 16.77
N ASN A 5 -27.31 -40.24 15.65
CA ASN A 5 -26.16 -39.39 15.38
C ASN A 5 -26.68 -38.00 15.03
N THR A 6 -26.61 -37.07 15.97
CA THR A 6 -26.91 -35.66 15.73
C THR A 6 -25.62 -34.96 15.38
N THR A 7 -25.36 -34.72 14.09
CA THR A 7 -24.25 -33.88 13.65
C THR A 7 -24.60 -32.43 13.98
N PHE A 8 -23.82 -31.83 14.85
CA PHE A 8 -23.95 -30.43 15.23
C PHE A 8 -22.96 -29.59 14.43
N THR A 9 -23.45 -28.78 13.50
CA THR A 9 -22.65 -27.79 12.78
C THR A 9 -22.74 -26.47 13.54
N GLN A 10 -21.65 -26.09 14.21
CA GLN A 10 -21.52 -24.78 14.83
C GLN A 10 -20.76 -23.87 13.85
N SER A 11 -21.42 -22.87 13.30
CA SER A 11 -20.76 -21.79 12.56
C SER A 11 -20.20 -20.79 13.57
N PHE A 12 -18.90 -20.53 13.50
CA PHE A 12 -18.25 -19.51 14.30
C PHE A 12 -18.12 -18.25 13.44
N ASP A 13 -18.97 -17.25 13.69
CA ASP A 13 -18.75 -15.90 13.16
C ASP A 13 -17.65 -15.25 14.02
N VAL A 14 -16.44 -15.17 13.48
CA VAL A 14 -15.38 -14.33 14.06
C VAL A 14 -15.78 -12.88 13.76
N PRO A 15 -16.10 -12.04 14.76
CA PRO A 15 -16.27 -10.62 14.51
C PRO A 15 -14.88 -10.04 14.24
N PHE A 16 -14.51 -9.87 12.97
CA PHE A 16 -13.41 -8.97 12.61
C PHE A 16 -13.94 -7.55 12.79
N PRO A 17 -13.59 -6.81 13.86
CA PRO A 17 -14.44 -5.69 14.27
C PRO A 17 -14.16 -4.39 13.50
N TYR A 18 -13.19 -4.32 12.59
CA TYR A 18 -12.86 -3.08 11.89
C TYR A 18 -12.30 -3.37 10.50
N VAL A 19 -13.18 -3.40 9.51
CA VAL A 19 -12.79 -3.12 8.12
C VAL A 19 -13.37 -1.74 7.84
N GLU A 20 -12.57 -0.69 8.01
CA GLU A 20 -12.94 0.65 7.58
C GLU A 20 -12.75 0.74 6.06
N GLU A 21 -13.76 1.26 5.36
CA GLU A 21 -13.65 1.60 3.95
C GLU A 21 -12.70 2.80 3.82
N LEU A 22 -11.62 2.65 3.06
CA LEU A 22 -10.68 3.72 2.78
C LEU A 22 -11.15 4.54 1.59
N ASP A 23 -10.92 5.85 1.66
CA ASP A 23 -11.20 6.75 0.54
C ASP A 23 -10.31 6.42 -0.66
N ALA A 24 -10.90 6.49 -1.86
CA ALA A 24 -10.16 6.32 -3.10
C ALA A 24 -9.23 7.50 -3.34
N TYR A 25 -7.99 7.22 -3.75
CA TYR A 25 -6.96 8.22 -4.00
C TYR A 25 -6.19 7.95 -5.29
N THR A 26 -5.52 8.96 -5.83
CA THR A 26 -4.66 8.84 -7.02
C THR A 26 -3.25 9.37 -6.73
N LEU A 27 -2.24 8.53 -6.95
CA LEU A 27 -0.84 8.93 -6.84
C LEU A 27 -0.22 9.04 -8.23
N VAL A 28 0.38 10.20 -8.50
CA VAL A 28 1.13 10.44 -9.73
C VAL A 28 2.62 10.55 -9.40
N HIS A 29 3.43 9.81 -10.15
CA HIS A 29 4.89 9.84 -10.04
C HIS A 29 5.48 10.36 -11.35
N PHE A 30 6.51 11.18 -11.26
CA PHE A 30 7.22 11.72 -12.41
C PHE A 30 8.67 11.26 -12.40
N ARG A 31 9.18 10.82 -13.55
CA ARG A 31 10.58 10.44 -13.75
C ARG A 31 11.05 10.94 -15.11
N THR A 32 12.26 11.47 -15.14
CA THR A 32 12.96 11.80 -16.38
C THR A 32 14.44 11.45 -16.23
N SER A 33 15.07 11.00 -17.30
CA SER A 33 16.48 10.60 -17.29
C SER A 33 17.20 11.05 -18.53
N ALA A 34 18.51 11.25 -18.39
CA ALA A 34 19.42 11.53 -19.49
C ALA A 34 20.64 10.61 -19.42
N ASP A 35 21.02 10.07 -20.57
CA ASP A 35 22.17 9.18 -20.75
C ASP A 35 23.38 9.97 -21.27
N PHE A 36 24.54 9.75 -20.65
CA PHE A 36 25.81 10.38 -21.00
C PHE A 36 26.94 9.34 -20.93
N GLY A 37 27.16 8.66 -22.05
CA GLY A 37 28.14 7.57 -22.13
C GLY A 37 27.71 6.39 -21.24
N GLN A 38 28.53 6.06 -20.25
CA GLN A 38 28.28 5.01 -19.26
C GLN A 38 27.48 5.50 -18.05
N TRP A 39 27.19 6.80 -17.94
CA TRP A 39 26.38 7.36 -16.85
C TRP A 39 24.94 7.59 -17.31
N ARG A 40 23.98 7.26 -16.44
CA ARG A 40 22.60 7.72 -16.52
C ARG A 40 22.28 8.57 -15.30
N ALA A 41 21.76 9.78 -15.52
CA ALA A 41 21.23 10.64 -14.46
C ALA A 41 19.70 10.68 -14.56
N GLU A 42 19.02 10.37 -13.46
CA GLU A 42 17.55 10.37 -13.34
C GLU A 42 17.10 11.37 -12.27
N LEU A 43 16.13 12.22 -12.62
CA LEU A 43 15.35 13.03 -11.69
C LEU A 43 14.01 12.33 -11.46
N PHE A 44 13.67 12.09 -10.19
CA PHE A 44 12.40 11.50 -9.81
C PHE A 44 11.64 12.36 -8.81
N VAL A 45 10.31 12.40 -8.96
CA VAL A 45 9.36 12.99 -8.02
C VAL A 45 8.31 11.93 -7.71
N ASN A 46 8.25 11.52 -6.45
CA ASN A 46 7.18 10.68 -5.93
C ASN A 46 6.09 11.54 -5.32
N ASN A 47 4.83 11.13 -5.53
CA ASN A 47 3.66 11.86 -5.07
C ASN A 47 3.68 13.32 -5.58
N LEU A 48 3.67 13.48 -6.91
CA LEU A 48 3.84 14.75 -7.63
C LEU A 48 2.87 15.84 -7.16
N PHE A 49 1.66 15.47 -6.76
CA PHE A 49 0.63 16.38 -6.29
C PHE A 49 0.55 16.49 -4.76
N ASP A 50 1.40 15.77 -4.02
CA ASP A 50 1.41 15.73 -2.55
C ASP A 50 0.09 15.26 -1.93
N GLU A 51 -0.52 14.24 -2.54
CA GLU A 51 -1.76 13.62 -2.08
C GLU A 51 -1.53 12.85 -0.78
N MET A 52 -2.33 13.12 0.25
CA MET A 52 -2.33 12.36 1.50
C MET A 52 -3.38 11.26 1.44
N ALA A 53 -2.94 10.01 1.56
CA ALA A 53 -3.80 8.85 1.39
C ALA A 53 -3.52 7.79 2.45
N GLU A 54 -4.59 7.20 2.96
CA GLU A 54 -4.52 6.05 3.87
C GLU A 54 -4.24 4.77 3.07
N VAL A 55 -3.23 4.02 3.48
CA VAL A 55 -2.71 2.83 2.78
C VAL A 55 -2.92 1.53 3.55
N GLY A 56 -3.75 1.53 4.61
CA GLY A 56 -4.02 0.32 5.38
C GLY A 56 -5.32 0.39 6.17
N CYS A 57 -6.14 -0.66 6.02
CA CYS A 57 -7.49 -0.77 6.59
C CYS A 57 -7.59 -1.65 7.86
N CYS A 58 -6.48 -2.26 8.31
CA CYS A 58 -6.51 -3.30 9.34
C CYS A 58 -5.43 -3.11 10.42
N ARG A 59 -5.49 -2.05 11.22
CA ARG A 59 -4.60 -1.88 12.40
C ARG A 59 -5.39 -1.44 13.64
N PRO A 60 -5.94 -2.40 14.42
CA PRO A 60 -6.87 -2.10 15.51
C PRO A 60 -6.31 -1.24 16.66
N PHE A 61 -5.00 -1.01 16.71
CA PHE A 61 -4.35 -0.26 17.81
C PHE A 61 -3.46 0.91 17.37
N TRP A 62 -3.29 1.15 16.06
CA TRP A 62 -2.25 2.06 15.55
C TRP A 62 -2.75 3.09 14.53
N GLY A 63 -4.06 3.11 14.24
CA GLY A 63 -4.65 3.97 13.20
C GLY A 63 -4.23 3.57 11.77
N PRO A 64 -4.87 4.17 10.76
CA PRO A 64 -4.50 3.94 9.36
C PRO A 64 -3.08 4.47 9.09
N ALA A 65 -2.30 3.71 8.34
CA ALA A 65 -0.99 4.18 7.87
C ALA A 65 -1.22 5.16 6.72
N VAL A 66 -0.52 6.30 6.71
CA VAL A 66 -0.59 7.29 5.63
C VAL A 66 0.61 7.13 4.70
N ASN A 67 0.42 7.39 3.41
CA ASN A 67 1.49 7.41 2.41
C ASN A 67 2.55 8.49 2.71
N ARG A 68 3.70 8.39 2.04
CA ARG A 68 4.76 9.40 2.17
C ARG A 68 4.35 10.71 1.46
N PRO A 69 4.70 11.87 2.03
CA PRO A 69 4.60 13.15 1.33
C PRO A 69 5.43 13.17 0.05
N ARG A 70 5.27 14.22 -0.75
CA ARG A 70 6.05 14.48 -1.95
C ARG A 70 7.55 14.32 -1.67
N THR A 71 8.20 13.47 -2.46
CA THR A 71 9.64 13.21 -2.34
C THR A 71 10.31 13.47 -3.67
N VAL A 72 11.33 14.33 -3.67
CA VAL A 72 12.14 14.65 -4.86
C VAL A 72 13.54 14.10 -4.68
N GLY A 73 14.13 13.53 -5.73
CA GLY A 73 15.50 13.05 -5.66
C GLY A 73 16.17 12.83 -7.01
N LEU A 74 17.47 12.59 -6.93
CA LEU A 74 18.33 12.29 -8.07
C LEU A 74 18.89 10.88 -7.91
N ARG A 75 19.07 10.17 -9.03
CA ARG A 75 19.71 8.86 -9.09
C ARG A 75 20.74 8.85 -10.21
N GLY A 76 21.96 8.47 -9.87
CA GLY A 76 23.02 8.17 -10.84
C GLY A 76 23.18 6.66 -11.00
N THR A 77 23.32 6.19 -12.22
CA THR A 77 23.64 4.79 -12.53
C THR A 77 24.84 4.76 -13.48
N TRP A 78 25.74 3.80 -13.25
CA TRP A 78 26.93 3.59 -14.07
C TRP A 78 26.90 2.17 -14.62
N ASP A 79 26.89 2.06 -15.95
CA ASP A 79 26.91 0.78 -16.66
C ASP A 79 28.36 0.46 -17.08
N PHE A 80 28.91 -0.63 -16.50
CA PHE A 80 30.26 -1.14 -16.75
C PHE A 80 30.33 -2.07 -17.95
#